data_AF-A0A0R1KVA1-F1
#
_entry.id   AF-A0A0R1KVA1-F1
#
_cell.length_a   1.000
_cell.length_b   1.000
_cell.length_c   1.000
_cell.angle_alpha   90.00
_cell.angle_beta   90.00
_cell.angle_gamma   90.00
#
_symmetry.space_group_name_H-M   'P 1'
#
loop_
_entity.id
_entity.type
_entity.pdbx_description
1 polymer ?
#
loop_
_entity_poly.entity_id
_entity_poly.type
_entity_poly.pdbx_seq_one_letter_code
_entity_poly.pdbx_strand_id
1 'polypeptide(L)'
;MPGPGTNSILELLDSLNAPIKLRGNWDDFLFEDILPISKAYIDEPQTTYIVELYKYIYNHLDSKYLKEMRQWPIYSQTTISGFNIVLAHNYPKKNFGHELLPYAEQKNFDELLFDKPFDIAIYGHTHHQLMRTSSKDQLIINPGSIGQPYTAWDKFSADRRAQYVILTFDKTSYRGIDFRKVSYSIDDELAFAKTNELPFYELYERIFTEGKAFTHNNDALNEIIAKYNYKSDVLTYLKHLEND
;
A
#
# COMPACT_ATOMS: atom_id res chain seq x y z
N MET A 1 -5.46 2.49 0.65
CA MET A 1 -6.20 2.83 -0.58
C MET A 1 -5.75 1.93 -1.71
N PRO A 2 -6.67 1.49 -2.60
CA PRO A 2 -8.12 1.58 -2.44
C PRO A 2 -8.64 0.58 -1.39
N GLY A 3 -9.93 0.63 -1.08
CA GLY A 3 -10.62 -0.25 -0.12
C GLY A 3 -11.51 0.53 0.86
N PRO A 4 -12.59 -0.08 1.36
CA PRO A 4 -13.59 0.60 2.19
C PRO A 4 -13.20 0.74 3.67
N GLY A 5 -12.26 -0.07 4.15
CA GLY A 5 -11.83 -0.02 5.54
C GLY A 5 -11.14 1.30 5.88
N THR A 6 -11.66 1.96 6.92
CA THR A 6 -11.09 3.19 7.50
C THR A 6 -10.80 2.93 8.98
N ASN A 7 -11.61 3.45 9.91
CA ASN A 7 -11.44 3.30 11.35
C ASN A 7 -11.24 1.83 11.78
N SER A 8 -12.01 0.91 11.19
CA SER A 8 -11.94 -0.52 11.52
C SER A 8 -10.54 -1.13 11.31
N ILE A 9 -9.81 -0.70 10.29
CA ILE A 9 -8.43 -1.17 10.05
C ILE A 9 -7.52 -0.63 11.14
N LEU A 10 -7.64 0.64 11.51
CA LEU A 10 -6.79 1.27 12.51
C LEU A 10 -7.05 0.71 13.90
N GLU A 11 -8.31 0.47 14.26
CA GLU A 11 -8.72 -0.19 15.51
C GLU A 11 -8.13 -1.60 15.61
N LEU A 12 -8.14 -2.37 14.51
CA LEU A 12 -7.48 -3.68 14.47
C LEU A 12 -5.97 -3.56 14.65
N LEU A 13 -5.31 -2.62 13.97
CA LEU A 13 -3.88 -2.39 14.12
C LEU A 13 -3.49 -1.98 15.55
N ASP A 14 -4.33 -1.19 16.23
CA ASP A 14 -4.12 -0.81 17.62
C ASP A 14 -4.26 -2.02 18.55
N SER A 15 -5.22 -2.91 18.30
CA SER A 15 -5.39 -4.14 19.09
C SER A 15 -4.19 -5.08 19.02
N LEU A 16 -3.40 -5.03 17.94
CA LEU A 16 -2.18 -5.83 17.76
C LEU A 16 -0.98 -5.29 18.54
N ASN A 17 -1.05 -4.05 19.07
CA ASN A 17 0.08 -3.35 19.68
C ASN A 17 1.33 -3.37 18.79
N ALA A 18 1.15 -3.13 17.47
CA ALA A 18 2.24 -3.17 16.51
C ALA A 18 3.33 -2.14 16.88
N PRO A 19 4.58 -2.55 17.16
CA PRO A 19 5.62 -1.66 17.66
C PRO A 19 6.17 -0.72 16.58
N ILE A 20 5.96 -1.05 15.30
CA ILE A 20 6.42 -0.28 14.15
C ILE A 20 5.26 -0.19 13.17
N LYS A 21 4.87 1.04 12.84
CA LYS A 21 3.90 1.38 11.79
C LYS A 21 4.62 2.30 10.80
N LEU A 22 4.57 1.97 9.51
CA LEU A 22 5.20 2.76 8.44
C LEU A 22 4.14 3.27 7.48
N ARG A 23 4.35 4.47 6.93
CA ARG A 23 3.58 4.96 5.78
C ARG A 23 4.12 4.43 4.47
N GLY A 24 3.21 4.09 3.57
CA GLY A 24 3.48 3.92 2.17
C GLY A 24 3.16 5.16 1.34
N ASN A 25 3.47 5.10 0.04
CA ASN A 25 3.18 6.19 -0.89
C ASN A 25 1.70 6.55 -0.98
N TRP A 26 0.80 5.58 -0.78
CA TRP A 26 -0.64 5.84 -0.75
C TRP A 26 -1.08 6.62 0.50
N ASP A 27 -0.40 6.44 1.63
CA ASP A 27 -0.70 7.19 2.86
C ASP A 27 -0.23 8.64 2.73
N ASP A 28 0.85 8.89 1.99
CA ASP A 28 1.39 10.25 1.77
C ASP A 28 0.41 11.17 1.04
N PHE A 29 -0.40 10.65 0.11
CA PHE A 29 -1.48 11.43 -0.53
C PHE A 29 -2.46 12.06 0.47
N LEU A 30 -2.61 11.49 1.68
CA LEU A 30 -3.47 12.08 2.71
C LEU A 30 -2.87 13.35 3.35
N PHE A 31 -1.56 13.57 3.18
CA PHE A 31 -0.82 14.64 3.83
C PHE A 31 -0.16 15.62 2.86
N GLU A 32 -0.22 15.34 1.57
CA GLU A 32 0.16 16.27 0.50
C GLU A 32 -0.87 17.40 0.36
N ASP A 33 -0.42 18.54 -0.16
CA ASP A 33 -1.32 19.62 -0.55
C ASP A 33 -2.01 19.25 -1.87
N ILE A 34 -3.23 18.72 -1.74
CA ILE A 34 -3.97 18.20 -2.89
C ILE A 34 -4.46 19.31 -3.83
N LEU A 35 -4.50 20.58 -3.41
CA LEU A 35 -5.01 21.68 -4.23
C LEU A 35 -4.08 22.00 -5.42
N PRO A 36 -2.78 22.35 -5.23
CA PRO A 36 -1.85 22.58 -6.33
C PRO A 36 -1.68 21.36 -7.23
N ILE A 37 -1.60 20.16 -6.62
CA ILE A 37 -1.45 18.90 -7.36
C ILE A 37 -2.66 18.67 -8.25
N SER A 38 -3.87 18.79 -7.69
CA SER A 38 -5.09 18.59 -8.47
C SER A 38 -5.21 19.62 -9.59
N LYS A 39 -4.86 20.90 -9.35
CA LYS A 39 -4.87 21.93 -10.41
C LYS A 39 -3.93 21.60 -11.56
N ALA A 40 -2.74 21.09 -11.26
CA ALA A 40 -1.74 20.77 -12.27
C ALA A 40 -2.15 19.56 -13.14
N TYR A 41 -2.86 18.59 -12.56
CA TYR A 41 -3.13 17.30 -13.19
C TYR A 41 -4.62 16.98 -13.31
N ILE A 42 -5.51 17.99 -13.24
CA ILE A 42 -6.96 17.76 -13.15
C ILE A 42 -7.49 16.94 -14.33
N ASP A 43 -6.91 17.08 -15.51
CA ASP A 43 -7.33 16.38 -16.74
C ASP A 43 -6.83 14.95 -16.84
N GLU A 44 -5.95 14.52 -15.93
CA GLU A 44 -5.58 13.13 -15.77
C GLU A 44 -6.67 12.40 -14.96
N PRO A 45 -7.24 11.28 -15.48
CA PRO A 45 -8.28 10.54 -14.77
C PRO A 45 -7.81 10.01 -13.41
N GLN A 46 -6.50 9.78 -13.25
CA GLN A 46 -5.87 9.42 -11.98
C GLN A 46 -6.13 10.45 -10.89
N THR A 47 -6.06 11.74 -11.22
CA THR A 47 -6.31 12.82 -10.25
C THR A 47 -7.74 12.74 -9.74
N THR A 48 -8.71 12.55 -10.64
CA THR A 48 -10.12 12.39 -10.23
C THR A 48 -10.29 11.16 -9.33
N TYR A 49 -9.67 10.04 -9.70
CA TYR A 49 -9.70 8.81 -8.90
C TYR A 49 -9.11 8.99 -7.50
N ILE A 50 -7.91 9.59 -7.41
CA ILE A 50 -7.22 9.82 -6.13
C ILE A 50 -8.01 10.80 -5.26
N VAL A 51 -8.56 11.89 -5.81
CA VAL A 51 -9.32 12.87 -5.02
C VAL A 51 -10.61 12.28 -4.47
N GLU A 52 -11.33 11.45 -5.23
CA GLU A 52 -12.52 10.75 -4.69
C GLU A 52 -12.17 9.79 -3.55
N LEU A 53 -11.08 9.04 -3.66
CA LEU A 53 -10.61 8.17 -2.57
C LEU A 53 -10.13 8.97 -1.35
N TYR A 54 -9.44 10.09 -1.59
CA TYR A 54 -9.02 11.02 -0.55
C TYR A 54 -10.24 11.57 0.22
N LYS A 55 -11.23 12.08 -0.52
CA LYS A 55 -12.50 12.59 0.02
C LYS A 55 -13.23 11.51 0.82
N TYR A 56 -13.32 10.29 0.29
CA TYR A 56 -13.91 9.16 0.98
C TYR A 56 -13.23 8.91 2.34
N ILE A 57 -11.89 8.87 2.38
CA ILE A 57 -11.15 8.67 3.62
C ILE A 57 -11.41 9.81 4.61
N TYR A 58 -11.30 11.07 4.18
CA TYR A 58 -11.49 12.21 5.08
C TYR A 58 -12.90 12.28 5.68
N ASN A 59 -13.91 11.78 4.96
CA ASN A 59 -15.29 11.71 5.46
C ASN A 59 -15.54 10.57 6.44
N HIS A 60 -14.77 9.48 6.37
CA HIS A 60 -15.02 8.26 7.15
C HIS A 60 -13.97 7.95 8.21
N LEU A 61 -12.76 8.50 8.09
CA LEU A 61 -11.66 8.27 9.02
C LEU A 61 -11.67 9.32 10.14
N ASP A 62 -11.58 8.86 11.38
CA ASP A 62 -11.46 9.74 12.54
C ASP A 62 -10.17 10.58 12.44
N SER A 63 -10.31 11.89 12.65
CA SER A 63 -9.22 12.85 12.67
C SER A 63 -8.06 12.46 13.62
N LYS A 64 -8.31 11.66 14.67
CA LYS A 64 -7.25 11.14 15.55
C LYS A 64 -6.27 10.25 14.77
N TYR A 65 -6.79 9.40 13.88
CA TYR A 65 -5.97 8.49 13.09
C TYR A 65 -5.17 9.24 12.03
N LEU A 66 -5.73 10.28 11.42
CA LEU A 66 -4.97 11.17 10.52
C LEU A 66 -3.78 11.82 11.24
N LYS A 67 -3.98 12.28 12.49
CA LYS A 67 -2.90 12.86 13.30
C LYS A 67 -1.82 11.85 13.64
N GLU A 68 -2.20 10.62 13.99
CA GLU A 68 -1.27 9.53 14.28
C GLU A 68 -0.49 9.09 13.04
N MET A 69 -1.18 8.80 11.94
CA MET A 69 -0.59 8.37 10.67
C MET A 69 0.42 9.38 10.14
N ARG A 70 0.17 10.68 10.30
CA ARG A 70 1.11 11.74 9.90
C ARG A 70 2.48 11.61 10.58
N GLN A 71 2.53 11.05 11.80
CA GLN A 71 3.77 10.84 12.56
C GLN A 71 4.51 9.56 12.15
N TRP A 72 3.84 8.62 11.47
CA TRP A 72 4.49 7.37 11.06
C TRP A 72 5.56 7.67 10.00
N PRO A 73 6.78 7.14 10.17
CA PRO A 73 7.83 7.34 9.19
C PRO A 73 7.62 6.44 7.97
N ILE A 74 8.33 6.70 6.88
CA ILE A 74 8.35 5.81 5.70
C ILE A 74 9.37 4.67 5.83
N TYR A 75 10.22 4.74 6.87
CA TYR A 75 11.22 3.73 7.21
C TYR A 75 11.46 3.68 8.73
N SER A 76 11.88 2.53 9.23
CA SER A 76 12.34 2.34 10.60
C SER A 76 13.44 1.28 10.66
N GLN A 77 14.04 1.11 11.82
CA GLN A 77 15.02 0.07 12.08
C GLN A 77 14.79 -0.53 13.46
N THR A 78 15.11 -1.80 13.61
CA THR A 78 15.02 -2.50 14.90
C THR A 78 16.14 -3.54 15.02
N THR A 79 16.36 -4.04 16.22
CA THR A 79 17.28 -5.15 16.47
C THR A 79 16.53 -6.27 17.17
N ILE A 80 16.53 -7.46 16.58
CA ILE A 80 15.90 -8.65 17.15
C ILE A 80 16.97 -9.73 17.26
N SER A 81 17.22 -10.21 18.49
CA SER A 81 18.21 -11.27 18.75
C SER A 81 19.61 -10.98 18.19
N GLY A 82 20.02 -9.71 18.21
CA GLY A 82 21.32 -9.26 17.68
C GLY A 82 21.35 -8.98 16.18
N PHE A 83 20.28 -9.26 15.43
CA PHE A 83 20.16 -8.94 14.01
C PHE A 83 19.61 -7.53 13.82
N ASN A 84 20.32 -6.70 13.07
CA ASN A 84 19.88 -5.36 12.70
C ASN A 84 18.96 -5.44 11.48
N ILE A 85 17.73 -4.98 11.64
CA ILE A 85 16.68 -5.06 10.62
C ILE A 85 16.30 -3.66 10.18
N VAL A 86 16.33 -3.40 8.88
CA VAL A 86 15.72 -2.20 8.29
C VAL A 86 14.36 -2.53 7.71
N LEU A 87 13.39 -1.66 7.97
CA LEU A 87 12.04 -1.74 7.43
C LEU A 87 11.77 -0.46 6.63
N ALA A 88 11.30 -0.59 5.40
CA ALA A 88 10.88 0.54 4.57
C ALA A 88 9.68 0.15 3.72
N HIS A 89 8.82 1.08 3.31
CA HIS A 89 7.78 0.72 2.34
C HIS A 89 8.38 0.38 0.97
N ASN A 90 9.30 1.21 0.48
CA ASN A 90 10.15 0.93 -0.69
C ASN A 90 11.62 1.14 -0.27
N TYR A 91 12.22 2.31 -0.53
CA TYR A 91 13.51 2.70 0.03
C TYR A 91 13.37 3.61 1.28
N PRO A 92 14.40 3.66 2.16
CA PRO A 92 14.40 4.53 3.33
C PRO A 92 14.18 6.02 3.05
N LYS A 93 14.53 6.48 1.85
CA LYS A 93 14.40 7.88 1.41
C LYS A 93 13.35 8.09 0.32
N LYS A 94 12.67 7.02 -0.13
CA LYS A 94 11.73 7.05 -1.27
C LYS A 94 10.77 5.87 -1.18
N ASN A 95 9.50 6.12 -0.86
CA ASN A 95 8.48 5.08 -0.67
C ASN A 95 7.68 4.73 -1.94
N PHE A 96 8.07 5.22 -3.12
CA PHE A 96 7.42 4.94 -4.40
C PHE A 96 8.43 4.46 -5.44
N GLY A 97 7.96 3.87 -6.54
CA GLY A 97 8.78 3.53 -7.70
C GLY A 97 8.95 2.03 -7.94
N HIS A 98 9.58 1.68 -9.05
CA HIS A 98 9.64 0.30 -9.56
C HIS A 98 10.99 -0.38 -9.35
N GLU A 99 11.90 0.26 -8.63
CA GLU A 99 13.28 -0.17 -8.49
C GLU A 99 13.43 -1.50 -7.74
N LEU A 100 12.48 -1.84 -6.86
CA LEU A 100 12.47 -3.08 -6.08
C LEU A 100 11.47 -4.12 -6.59
N LEU A 101 11.08 -4.07 -7.86
CA LEU A 101 10.33 -5.17 -8.48
C LEU A 101 11.14 -6.47 -8.46
N PRO A 102 10.52 -7.66 -8.35
CA PRO A 102 11.24 -8.93 -8.18
C PRO A 102 12.33 -9.22 -9.22
N TYR A 103 12.14 -8.71 -10.44
CA TYR A 103 13.03 -8.87 -11.60
C TYR A 103 13.98 -7.68 -11.83
N ALA A 104 14.01 -6.72 -10.92
CA ALA A 104 14.93 -5.58 -11.01
C ALA A 104 16.39 -5.98 -10.71
N GLU A 105 17.31 -5.10 -11.09
CA GLU A 105 18.76 -5.32 -10.97
C GLU A 105 19.20 -5.47 -9.50
N GLN A 106 20.21 -6.32 -9.25
CA GLN A 106 20.74 -6.57 -7.90
C GLN A 106 21.16 -5.29 -7.16
N LYS A 107 21.73 -4.31 -7.88
CA LYS A 107 22.19 -3.03 -7.31
C LYS A 107 21.09 -2.24 -6.60
N ASN A 108 19.84 -2.41 -7.03
CA ASN A 108 18.68 -1.74 -6.44
C ASN A 108 18.39 -2.33 -5.05
N PHE A 109 18.42 -3.66 -4.94
CA PHE A 109 18.21 -4.38 -3.68
C PHE A 109 19.34 -4.14 -2.67
N ASP A 110 20.56 -4.06 -3.19
CA ASP A 110 21.76 -3.71 -2.45
C ASP A 110 21.67 -2.33 -1.76
N GLU A 111 21.02 -1.35 -2.40
CA GLU A 111 20.82 0.01 -1.86
C GLU A 111 20.05 0.02 -0.53
N LEU A 112 19.14 -0.93 -0.29
CA LEU A 112 18.41 -1.06 0.98
C LEU A 112 19.35 -1.23 2.18
N LEU A 113 20.50 -1.84 1.95
CA LEU A 113 21.40 -2.32 2.99
C LEU A 113 22.72 -1.54 3.05
N PHE A 114 23.07 -0.74 2.02
CA PHE A 114 24.46 -0.30 1.84
C PHE A 114 24.96 0.92 2.63
N ASP A 115 24.14 1.59 3.44
CA ASP A 115 24.60 2.74 4.23
C ASP A 115 24.90 2.39 5.71
N LYS A 116 24.54 1.19 6.18
CA LYS A 116 24.58 0.77 7.59
C LYS A 116 24.76 -0.76 7.74
N PRO A 117 25.24 -1.27 8.89
CA PRO A 117 25.42 -2.71 9.10
C PRO A 117 24.09 -3.42 9.43
N PHE A 118 23.17 -3.46 8.47
CA PHE A 118 21.92 -4.22 8.56
C PHE A 118 22.14 -5.67 8.12
N ASP A 119 21.47 -6.62 8.75
CA ASP A 119 21.51 -8.05 8.40
C ASP A 119 20.31 -8.45 7.53
N ILE A 120 19.18 -7.75 7.71
CA ILE A 120 17.91 -8.04 7.05
C ILE A 120 17.25 -6.72 6.60
N ALA A 121 16.81 -6.66 5.35
CA ALA A 121 15.90 -5.63 4.85
C ALA A 121 14.52 -6.21 4.60
N ILE A 122 13.49 -5.52 5.11
CA ILE A 122 12.09 -5.83 4.85
C ILE A 122 11.48 -4.64 4.12
N TYR A 123 10.96 -4.89 2.92
CA TYR A 123 10.26 -3.87 2.14
C TYR A 123 8.88 -4.33 1.69
N GLY A 124 8.03 -3.39 1.25
CA GLY A 124 6.67 -3.63 0.76
C GLY A 124 6.50 -3.15 -0.68
N HIS A 125 5.52 -2.26 -0.89
CA HIS A 125 5.26 -1.52 -2.14
C HIS A 125 4.88 -2.34 -3.40
N THR A 126 5.64 -3.37 -3.78
CA THR A 126 5.46 -4.08 -5.06
C THR A 126 4.44 -5.21 -5.01
N HIS A 127 3.94 -5.54 -3.81
CA HIS A 127 2.88 -6.53 -3.56
C HIS A 127 3.25 -7.97 -3.97
N HIS A 128 4.54 -8.26 -4.13
CA HIS A 128 5.07 -9.60 -4.39
C HIS A 128 5.67 -10.20 -3.12
N GLN A 129 5.33 -11.45 -2.80
CA GLN A 129 6.15 -12.22 -1.86
C GLN A 129 7.54 -12.47 -2.48
N LEU A 130 8.60 -12.09 -1.77
CA LEU A 130 9.97 -12.22 -2.24
C LEU A 130 10.91 -12.54 -1.09
N MET A 131 11.84 -13.45 -1.32
CA MET A 131 13.07 -13.60 -0.56
C MET A 131 14.23 -13.66 -1.55
N ARG A 132 15.24 -12.82 -1.31
CA ARG A 132 16.52 -12.85 -2.03
C ARG A 132 17.64 -12.36 -1.13
N THR A 133 18.86 -12.34 -1.65
CA THR A 133 20.01 -11.78 -0.94
C THR A 133 20.52 -10.49 -1.59
N SER A 134 21.25 -9.70 -0.81
CA SER A 134 22.16 -8.67 -1.31
C SER A 134 23.41 -9.32 -1.94
N SER A 135 24.26 -8.52 -2.59
CA SER A 135 25.59 -8.95 -3.05
C SER A 135 26.56 -9.35 -1.92
N LYS A 136 26.18 -9.16 -0.64
CA LYS A 136 26.94 -9.58 0.55
C LYS A 136 26.22 -10.68 1.35
N ASP A 137 25.26 -11.38 0.74
CA ASP A 137 24.48 -12.45 1.36
C ASP A 137 23.59 -12.04 2.56
N GLN A 138 23.29 -10.74 2.71
CA GLN A 138 22.29 -10.25 3.67
C GLN A 138 20.87 -10.54 3.14
N LEU A 139 19.90 -10.75 4.02
CA LEU A 139 18.54 -11.12 3.62
C LEU A 139 17.70 -9.91 3.18
N ILE A 140 16.92 -10.09 2.12
CA ILE A 140 15.96 -9.09 1.64
C ILE A 140 14.62 -9.77 1.42
N ILE A 141 13.59 -9.24 2.08
CA ILE A 141 12.28 -9.89 2.20
C ILE A 141 11.19 -8.88 1.83
N ASN A 142 10.20 -9.34 1.05
CA ASN A 142 8.93 -8.66 0.85
C ASN A 142 7.79 -9.58 1.27
N PRO A 143 6.93 -9.19 2.22
CA PRO A 143 5.85 -10.04 2.72
C PRO A 143 4.72 -10.27 1.70
N GLY A 144 4.72 -9.53 0.58
CA GLY A 144 3.58 -9.44 -0.33
C GLY A 144 2.57 -8.39 0.13
N SER A 145 1.32 -8.55 -0.27
CA SER A 145 0.23 -7.64 0.11
C SER A 145 -0.96 -8.39 0.71
N ILE A 146 -1.48 -7.86 1.81
CA ILE A 146 -2.71 -8.36 2.45
C ILE A 146 -3.91 -8.05 1.58
N GLY A 147 -4.08 -6.78 1.18
CA GLY A 147 -5.29 -6.32 0.47
C GLY A 147 -5.23 -6.45 -1.05
N GLN A 148 -4.03 -6.43 -1.65
CA GLN A 148 -3.87 -6.46 -3.11
C GLN A 148 -2.65 -7.28 -3.56
N PRO A 149 -2.63 -8.60 -3.30
CA PRO A 149 -1.57 -9.47 -3.78
C PRO A 149 -1.41 -9.39 -5.30
N TYR A 150 -0.18 -9.30 -5.80
CA TYR A 150 0.09 -9.13 -7.22
C TYR A 150 1.06 -10.16 -7.78
N THR A 151 0.79 -10.58 -9.02
CA THR A 151 1.72 -11.33 -9.87
C THR A 151 1.34 -11.12 -11.33
N ALA A 152 2.34 -10.88 -12.18
CA ALA A 152 2.15 -10.80 -13.62
C ALA A 152 2.05 -12.19 -14.28
N TRP A 153 2.29 -13.27 -13.53
CA TRP A 153 2.27 -14.63 -14.06
C TRP A 153 0.86 -15.21 -14.02
N ASP A 154 0.25 -15.41 -15.18
CA ASP A 154 -1.17 -15.80 -15.32
C ASP A 154 -1.55 -17.05 -14.53
N LYS A 155 -0.66 -18.04 -14.40
CA LYS A 155 -0.98 -19.27 -13.64
C LYS A 155 -1.16 -19.03 -12.14
N PHE A 156 -0.55 -17.97 -11.60
CA PHE A 156 -0.67 -17.59 -10.20
C PHE A 156 -1.58 -16.39 -10.00
N SER A 157 -1.98 -15.72 -11.09
CA SER A 157 -2.82 -14.54 -11.02
C SER A 157 -4.24 -14.86 -10.59
N ALA A 158 -4.67 -16.11 -10.41
CA ALA A 158 -5.98 -16.40 -9.82
C ALA A 158 -5.97 -16.41 -8.27
N ASP A 159 -4.79 -16.50 -7.64
CA ASP A 159 -4.67 -16.60 -6.18
C ASP A 159 -4.71 -15.21 -5.52
N ARG A 160 -5.86 -14.88 -4.93
CA ARG A 160 -6.17 -13.57 -4.29
C ARG A 160 -6.01 -13.57 -2.77
N ARG A 161 -5.51 -14.65 -2.19
CA ARG A 161 -5.36 -14.77 -0.73
C ARG A 161 -4.41 -13.71 -0.20
N ALA A 162 -4.75 -13.17 0.96
CA ALA A 162 -3.93 -12.19 1.67
C ALA A 162 -2.54 -12.75 1.95
N GLN A 163 -1.49 -11.96 1.73
CA GLN A 163 -0.10 -12.38 1.87
C GLN A 163 0.58 -11.69 3.05
N TYR A 164 1.34 -12.45 3.83
CA TYR A 164 2.25 -11.93 4.85
C TYR A 164 3.42 -12.90 5.07
N VAL A 165 4.36 -12.51 5.93
CA VAL A 165 5.51 -13.33 6.31
C VAL A 165 5.63 -13.42 7.82
N ILE A 166 6.04 -14.58 8.32
CA ILE A 166 6.48 -14.77 9.71
C ILE A 166 7.99 -14.99 9.69
N LEU A 167 8.72 -14.14 10.41
CA LEU A 167 10.14 -14.33 10.69
C LEU A 167 10.30 -14.83 12.11
N THR A 168 10.97 -15.98 12.25
CA THR A 168 11.21 -16.60 13.55
C THR A 168 12.66 -16.41 13.95
N PHE A 169 12.87 -15.84 15.15
CA PHE A 169 14.18 -15.68 15.77
C PHE A 169 14.20 -16.45 17.08
N ASP A 170 15.33 -17.07 17.43
CA ASP A 170 15.59 -17.46 18.81
C ASP A 170 16.60 -16.49 19.45
N LYS A 171 17.14 -16.80 20.63
CA LYS A 171 18.05 -15.90 21.35
C LYS A 171 19.33 -15.54 20.57
N THR A 172 19.75 -16.35 19.60
CA THR A 172 21.08 -16.25 18.97
C THR A 172 21.06 -16.42 17.44
N SER A 173 19.92 -16.72 16.84
CA SER A 173 19.83 -17.10 15.43
C SER A 173 18.49 -16.72 14.79
N TYR A 174 18.56 -16.40 13.51
CA TYR A 174 17.42 -16.42 12.59
C TYR A 174 17.07 -17.88 12.29
N ARG A 175 15.87 -18.31 12.70
CA ARG A 175 15.42 -19.71 12.64
C ARG A 175 14.68 -20.05 11.37
N GLY A 176 13.95 -19.10 10.79
CA GLY A 176 13.21 -19.36 9.57
C GLY A 176 12.29 -18.24 9.12
N ILE A 177 11.81 -18.43 7.90
CA ILE A 177 10.87 -17.58 7.19
C ILE A 177 9.72 -18.43 6.70
N ASP A 178 8.50 -17.97 6.94
CA ASP A 178 7.27 -18.62 6.47
C ASP A 178 6.41 -17.60 5.73
N PHE A 179 6.34 -17.74 4.41
CA PHE A 179 5.44 -16.96 3.56
C PHE A 179 4.05 -17.59 3.58
N ARG A 180 3.08 -16.83 4.09
CA ARG A 180 1.73 -17.34 4.30
C ARG A 180 0.75 -16.66 3.36
N LYS A 181 -0.24 -17.45 2.94
CA LYS A 181 -1.41 -17.00 2.20
C LYS A 181 -2.67 -17.39 2.94
N VAL A 182 -3.57 -16.44 3.18
CA VAL A 182 -4.80 -16.65 3.95
C VAL A 182 -6.01 -16.29 3.12
N SER A 183 -6.95 -17.23 3.02
CA SER A 183 -8.25 -16.98 2.40
C SER A 183 -9.10 -16.08 3.29
N TYR A 184 -9.82 -15.17 2.65
CA TYR A 184 -10.87 -14.34 3.24
C TYR A 184 -12.05 -14.32 2.26
N SER A 185 -13.21 -13.88 2.75
CA SER A 185 -14.42 -13.80 1.95
C SER A 185 -14.35 -12.54 1.07
N ILE A 186 -14.19 -12.73 -0.24
CA ILE A 186 -14.26 -11.64 -1.23
C ILE A 186 -15.69 -11.09 -1.28
N ASP A 187 -16.70 -11.94 -1.15
CA ASP A 187 -18.11 -11.52 -1.15
C ASP A 187 -18.41 -10.58 0.02
N ASP A 188 -17.90 -10.88 1.23
CA ASP A 188 -18.09 -10.00 2.39
C ASP A 188 -17.34 -8.67 2.22
N GLU A 189 -16.13 -8.69 1.65
CA GLU A 189 -15.37 -7.47 1.34
C GLU A 189 -16.11 -6.59 0.33
N LEU A 190 -16.66 -7.18 -0.74
CA LEU A 190 -17.44 -6.45 -1.74
C LEU A 190 -18.77 -5.94 -1.18
N ALA A 191 -19.44 -6.73 -0.34
CA ALA A 191 -20.64 -6.28 0.37
C ALA A 191 -20.32 -5.11 1.31
N PHE A 192 -19.19 -5.15 2.01
CA PHE A 192 -18.71 -4.06 2.85
C PHE A 192 -18.36 -2.83 2.02
N ALA A 193 -17.67 -2.98 0.88
CA ALA A 193 -17.35 -1.88 -0.02
C ALA A 193 -18.60 -1.19 -0.58
N LYS A 194 -19.61 -1.98 -0.96
CA LYS A 194 -20.89 -1.47 -1.45
C LYS A 194 -21.68 -0.75 -0.36
N THR A 195 -21.71 -1.31 0.85
CA THR A 195 -22.43 -0.72 2.00
C THR A 195 -21.85 0.63 2.43
N ASN A 196 -20.53 0.79 2.30
CA ASN A 196 -19.86 2.06 2.59
C ASN A 196 -19.79 2.99 1.37
N GLU A 197 -20.44 2.65 0.26
CA GLU A 197 -20.47 3.51 -0.94
C GLU A 197 -19.06 3.87 -1.45
N LEU A 198 -18.13 2.91 -1.43
CA LEU A 198 -16.75 3.12 -1.87
C LEU A 198 -16.72 3.69 -3.30
N PRO A 199 -16.06 4.84 -3.54
CA PRO A 199 -15.91 5.37 -4.89
C PRO A 199 -15.20 4.38 -5.81
N PHE A 200 -15.60 4.36 -7.08
CA PHE A 200 -15.09 3.42 -8.08
C PHE A 200 -15.26 1.93 -7.68
N TYR A 201 -16.36 1.60 -6.99
CA TYR A 201 -16.70 0.24 -6.58
C TYR A 201 -16.53 -0.79 -7.72
N GLU A 202 -16.96 -0.50 -8.95
CA GLU A 202 -16.83 -1.50 -10.03
C GLU A 202 -15.37 -1.79 -10.41
N LEU A 203 -14.48 -0.81 -10.33
CA LEU A 203 -13.05 -1.08 -10.54
C LEU A 203 -12.48 -1.84 -9.34
N TYR A 204 -12.94 -1.54 -8.13
CA TYR A 204 -12.55 -2.29 -6.94
C TYR A 204 -12.97 -3.77 -7.02
N GLU A 205 -14.21 -4.04 -7.44
CA GLU A 205 -14.72 -5.39 -7.70
C GLU A 205 -13.88 -6.13 -8.75
N ARG A 206 -13.54 -5.44 -9.84
CA ARG A 206 -12.71 -5.99 -10.91
C ARG A 206 -11.28 -6.33 -10.48
N ILE A 207 -10.75 -5.73 -9.41
CA ILE A 207 -9.44 -6.15 -8.86
C ILE A 207 -9.51 -7.61 -8.41
N PHE A 208 -10.63 -8.05 -7.82
CA PHE A 208 -10.75 -9.43 -7.33
C PHE A 208 -11.00 -10.42 -8.47
N THR A 209 -11.74 -10.04 -9.50
CA THR A 209 -12.02 -10.91 -10.65
C THR A 209 -10.86 -10.95 -11.66
N GLU A 210 -10.23 -9.81 -11.96
CA GLU A 210 -9.17 -9.70 -13.00
C GLU A 210 -7.75 -9.71 -12.43
N GLY A 211 -7.56 -9.34 -11.16
CA GLY A 211 -6.24 -9.36 -10.51
C GLY A 211 -5.30 -8.22 -10.85
N LYS A 212 -5.85 -7.15 -11.42
CA LYS A 212 -5.07 -6.01 -11.90
C LYS A 212 -5.61 -4.74 -11.28
N ALA A 213 -4.71 -3.88 -10.83
CA ALA A 213 -5.07 -2.54 -10.39
C ALA A 213 -5.33 -1.64 -11.61
N PHE A 214 -6.27 -0.69 -11.48
CA PHE A 214 -6.70 0.19 -12.56
C PHE A 214 -6.15 1.63 -12.43
N THR A 215 -5.30 1.91 -11.43
CA THR A 215 -4.77 3.25 -11.16
C THR A 215 -4.05 3.87 -12.36
N HIS A 216 -3.50 3.08 -13.27
CA HIS A 216 -2.85 3.57 -14.50
C HIS A 216 -3.59 3.16 -15.78
N ASN A 217 -4.86 2.77 -15.69
CA ASN A 217 -5.71 2.42 -16.83
C ASN A 217 -6.68 3.57 -17.12
N ASN A 218 -6.26 4.51 -17.98
CA ASN A 218 -7.04 5.71 -18.30
C ASN A 218 -8.42 5.38 -18.86
N ASP A 219 -8.54 4.34 -19.70
CA ASP A 219 -9.80 3.97 -20.34
C ASP A 219 -10.82 3.49 -19.29
N ALA A 220 -10.40 2.58 -18.41
CA ALA A 220 -11.25 2.06 -17.34
C ALA A 220 -11.64 3.16 -16.33
N LEU A 221 -10.72 4.06 -16.01
CA LEU A 221 -11.01 5.20 -15.13
C LEU A 221 -12.01 6.16 -15.79
N ASN A 222 -11.79 6.56 -17.04
CA ASN A 222 -12.66 7.48 -17.77
C ASN A 222 -14.09 6.95 -17.93
N GLU A 223 -14.24 5.65 -18.18
CA GLU A 223 -15.55 4.99 -18.25
C GLU A 223 -16.36 5.23 -16.96
N ILE A 224 -15.75 4.96 -15.81
CA ILE A 224 -16.40 5.10 -14.50
C ILE A 224 -16.57 6.57 -14.11
N ILE A 225 -15.59 7.44 -14.41
CA ILE A 225 -15.68 8.89 -14.20
C ILE A 225 -16.87 9.48 -14.95
N ALA A 226 -17.06 9.11 -16.22
CA ALA A 226 -18.17 9.59 -17.02
C ALA A 226 -19.52 9.07 -16.50
N LYS A 227 -19.58 7.79 -16.13
CA LYS A 227 -20.80 7.13 -15.63
C LYS A 227 -21.33 7.77 -14.35
N TYR A 228 -20.45 8.12 -13.42
CA TYR A 228 -20.81 8.67 -12.10
C TYR A 228 -20.60 10.17 -11.96
N ASN A 229 -20.13 10.83 -13.01
CA ASN A 229 -19.83 12.26 -13.02
C ASN A 229 -18.80 12.70 -11.95
N TYR A 230 -17.84 11.82 -11.61
CA TYR A 230 -16.83 12.08 -10.56
C TYR A 230 -16.00 13.34 -10.84
N LYS A 231 -15.78 13.71 -12.12
CA LYS A 231 -15.05 14.93 -12.47
C LYS A 231 -15.73 16.19 -11.90
N SER A 232 -17.05 16.25 -11.98
CA SER A 232 -17.81 17.41 -11.46
C SER A 232 -17.82 17.43 -9.93
N ASP A 233 -17.86 16.27 -9.30
CA ASP A 233 -17.82 16.11 -7.84
C ASP A 233 -16.46 16.56 -7.30
N VAL A 234 -15.36 16.06 -7.87
CA VAL A 234 -13.99 16.49 -7.57
C VAL A 234 -13.81 18.01 -7.71
N LEU A 235 -14.26 18.62 -8.81
CA LEU A 235 -14.14 20.06 -9.00
C LEU A 235 -14.90 20.85 -7.93
N THR A 236 -16.05 20.35 -7.51
CA THR A 236 -16.86 20.94 -6.43
C THR A 236 -16.15 20.84 -5.09
N TYR A 237 -15.61 19.66 -4.78
CA TYR A 237 -14.85 19.41 -3.56
C TYR A 237 -13.58 20.27 -3.47
N LEU A 238 -12.80 20.35 -4.56
CA LEU A 238 -11.61 21.19 -4.60
C LEU A 238 -11.95 22.66 -4.38
N LYS A 239 -13.03 23.16 -4.98
CA LYS A 239 -13.50 24.53 -4.74
C LYS A 239 -13.90 24.76 -3.27
N HIS A 240 -14.49 23.76 -2.60
CA HIS A 240 -14.79 23.88 -1.17
C HIS A 240 -13.50 24.04 -0.36
N LEU A 241 -12.48 23.21 -0.62
CA LEU A 241 -11.19 23.28 0.05
C LEU A 241 -10.43 24.60 -0.18
N GLU A 242 -10.65 25.27 -1.31
CA GLU A 242 -10.06 26.61 -1.55
C GLU A 242 -10.66 27.72 -0.68
N ASN A 243 -11.88 27.51 -0.17
CA ASN A 243 -12.62 28.51 0.60
C ASN A 243 -12.57 28.28 2.11
N ASP A 244 -12.04 27.13 2.56
CA ASP A 244 -11.85 26.76 3.97
C ASP A 244 -10.45 27.18 4.47
#